data_AF-A0A673MWW8-F1
#
_entry.id   AF-A0A673MWW8-F1
#
_cell.length_a   1.000
_cell.length_b   1.000
_cell.length_c   1.000
_cell.angle_alpha   90.00
_cell.angle_beta   90.00
_cell.angle_gamma   90.00
#
_symmetry.space_group_name_H-M   'P 1'
#
loop_
_entity.id
_entity.type
_entity.pdbx_description
1 polymer ?
#
loop_
_entity_poly.entity_id
_entity_poly.type
_entity_poly.pdbx_seq_one_letter_code
_entity_poly.pdbx_strand_id
1 'polypeptide(L)'
;MKRRQKRVLQMAFLFMVALIFLPNVGLWSMYREKSLMKSHEPGEQGFPLGLNDGHIYTWTDGLRRRDWHDNESIRKDSQRVGKGEHGKPYPLTEDECDDSVYKENGFNIYVSNNIALDRSLPDIRHPNCKQKLYLENLPNTSIIIPFHNEGWSSLLRTILSITNRTPDHLIAEIILVDDYSDRGCLCWKMKKTSKHSKAYCT
;
A
#
# COMPACT_ATOMS: atom_id res chain seq x y z
N MET A 1 -24.03 58.49 23.10
CA MET A 1 -24.26 57.29 23.95
C MET A 1 -23.00 56.98 24.75
N LYS A 2 -23.11 56.93 26.09
CA LYS A 2 -21.96 56.85 27.02
C LYS A 2 -21.13 55.59 26.72
N ARG A 3 -19.79 55.69 26.68
CA ARG A 3 -18.85 54.59 26.30
C ARG A 3 -19.12 53.25 27.02
N ARG A 4 -19.69 53.28 28.24
CA ARG A 4 -20.15 52.08 28.96
C ARG A 4 -21.28 51.34 28.24
N GLN A 5 -22.26 52.03 27.66
CA GLN A 5 -23.35 51.39 26.91
C GLN A 5 -22.86 50.67 25.65
N LYS A 6 -21.85 51.22 24.95
CA LYS A 6 -21.27 50.56 23.77
C LYS A 6 -20.57 49.24 24.14
N ARG A 7 -19.86 49.20 25.27
CA ARG A 7 -19.21 47.97 25.77
C ARG A 7 -20.22 46.93 26.22
N VAL A 8 -21.30 47.34 26.91
CA VAL A 8 -22.37 46.43 27.29
C VAL A 8 -23.06 45.86 26.06
N LEU A 9 -23.32 46.67 25.04
CA LEU A 9 -23.93 46.21 23.79
C LEU A 9 -23.01 45.25 23.00
N GLN A 10 -21.69 45.51 22.97
CA GLN A 10 -20.73 44.58 22.37
C GLN A 10 -20.64 43.24 23.12
N MET A 11 -20.65 43.25 24.45
CA MET A 11 -20.61 42.02 25.24
C MET A 11 -21.90 41.22 25.11
N ALA A 12 -23.05 41.90 25.05
CA ALA A 12 -24.34 41.26 24.78
C ALA A 12 -24.37 40.62 23.38
N PHE A 13 -23.83 41.31 22.37
CA PHE A 13 -23.73 40.77 21.01
C PHE A 13 -22.84 39.53 20.94
N LEU A 14 -21.65 39.57 21.57
CA LEU A 14 -20.75 38.40 21.61
C LEU A 14 -21.38 37.22 22.36
N PHE A 15 -22.13 37.47 23.43
CA PHE A 15 -22.84 36.42 24.16
C PHE A 15 -23.97 35.80 23.33
N MET A 16 -24.74 36.60 22.58
CA MET A 16 -25.76 36.09 21.67
C MET A 16 -25.16 35.27 20.52
N VAL A 17 -24.03 35.69 19.96
CA VAL A 17 -23.30 34.91 18.95
C VAL A 17 -22.82 33.59 19.56
N ALA A 18 -22.24 33.61 20.76
CA ALA A 18 -21.80 32.38 21.43
C ALA A 18 -22.98 31.41 21.67
N LEU A 19 -24.14 31.89 22.13
CA LEU A 19 -25.34 31.06 22.33
C LEU A 19 -25.91 30.46 21.04
N ILE A 20 -25.72 31.12 19.89
CA ILE A 20 -26.17 30.60 18.58
C ILE A 20 -25.19 29.53 18.04
N PHE A 21 -23.88 29.73 18.24
CA PHE A 21 -22.86 28.86 17.65
C PHE A 21 -22.42 27.70 18.55
N LEU A 22 -22.41 27.85 19.88
CA LEU A 22 -21.99 26.78 20.82
C LEU A 22 -22.87 25.51 20.77
N PRO A 23 -24.22 25.58 20.68
CA PRO A 23 -25.05 24.38 20.59
C PRO A 23 -24.86 23.62 19.27
N ASN A 24 -24.58 24.36 18.19
CA ASN A 24 -24.41 23.79 16.85
C ASN A 24 -23.03 23.14 16.67
N VAL A 25 -21.98 23.62 17.34
CA VAL A 25 -20.65 23.00 17.28
C VAL A 25 -20.64 21.66 18.02
N GLY A 26 -21.34 21.56 19.16
CA GLY A 26 -21.48 20.31 19.92
C GLY A 26 -22.27 19.23 19.17
N LEU A 27 -23.35 19.60 18.49
CA LEU A 27 -24.12 18.67 17.65
C LEU A 27 -23.36 18.26 16.39
N TRP A 28 -22.59 19.16 15.77
CA TRP A 28 -21.79 18.84 14.58
C TRP A 28 -20.61 17.91 14.89
N SER A 29 -20.00 18.05 16.08
CA SER A 29 -18.98 17.11 16.59
C SER A 29 -19.54 15.69 16.77
N MET A 30 -20.74 15.56 17.35
CA MET A 30 -21.44 14.28 17.51
C MET A 30 -21.97 13.69 16.19
N TYR A 31 -22.37 14.52 15.23
CA TYR A 31 -22.78 14.08 13.89
C TYR A 31 -21.59 13.53 13.09
N ARG A 32 -20.42 14.17 13.20
CA ARG A 32 -19.17 13.69 12.59
C ARG A 32 -18.74 12.35 13.17
N GLU A 33 -18.91 12.13 14.48
CA GLU A 33 -18.60 10.85 15.14
C GLU A 33 -19.58 9.73 14.75
N LYS A 34 -20.89 10.02 14.66
CA LYS A 34 -21.88 9.02 14.19
C LYS A 34 -21.71 8.64 12.71
N SER A 35 -21.24 9.56 11.87
CA SER A 35 -20.94 9.23 10.47
C SER A 35 -19.75 8.28 10.29
N LEU A 36 -18.85 8.19 11.28
CA LEU A 36 -17.71 7.26 11.27
C LEU A 36 -18.07 5.88 11.87
N MET A 37 -19.18 5.78 12.62
CA MET A 37 -19.64 4.52 13.23
C MET A 37 -20.90 3.92 12.60
N LYS A 38 -21.43 4.46 11.48
CA LYS A 38 -22.41 3.75 10.65
C LYS A 38 -21.71 2.76 9.72
N SER A 39 -20.91 1.87 10.31
CA SER A 39 -20.53 0.61 9.70
C SER A 39 -21.75 -0.30 9.67
N HIS A 40 -22.39 -0.33 8.50
CA HIS A 40 -23.15 -1.43 7.91
C HIS A 40 -23.78 -2.44 8.89
N GLU A 41 -25.09 -2.29 9.10
CA GLU A 41 -25.97 -3.42 9.44
C GLU A 41 -25.71 -4.57 8.45
N PRO A 42 -25.53 -5.82 8.90
CA PRO A 42 -25.57 -6.96 8.00
C PRO A 42 -27.02 -7.11 7.53
N GLY A 43 -27.27 -6.71 6.28
CA GLY A 43 -28.52 -7.05 5.61
C GLY A 43 -28.73 -8.55 5.71
N GLU A 44 -29.88 -8.95 6.26
CA GLU A 44 -30.35 -10.32 6.39
C GLU A 44 -30.18 -11.06 5.06
N GLN A 45 -29.19 -11.95 5.00
CA GLN A 45 -29.23 -13.14 4.17
C GLN A 45 -28.93 -14.29 5.10
N GLY A 46 -29.98 -15.02 5.46
CA GLY A 46 -29.92 -16.08 6.46
C GLY A 46 -28.83 -17.10 6.17
N PHE A 47 -28.01 -17.38 7.19
CA PHE A 47 -27.12 -18.53 7.21
C PHE A 47 -27.65 -19.51 8.27
N PRO A 48 -28.01 -20.75 7.91
CA PRO A 48 -28.13 -21.80 8.90
C PRO A 48 -26.73 -22.21 9.34
N LEU A 49 -26.47 -22.09 10.65
CA LEU A 49 -25.31 -22.65 11.32
C LEU A 49 -25.30 -24.17 11.16
N GLY A 50 -24.44 -24.67 10.27
CA GLY A 50 -24.06 -26.07 10.15
C GLY A 50 -22.54 -26.16 10.16
N LEU A 51 -22.01 -26.82 11.19
CA LEU A 51 -20.59 -27.16 11.35
C LEU A 51 -20.17 -28.25 10.36
N ASN A 52 -18.91 -28.14 9.92
CA ASN A 52 -18.02 -29.14 9.30
C ASN A 52 -17.85 -29.13 7.76
N ASP A 53 -16.56 -29.04 7.42
CA ASP A 53 -15.86 -29.39 6.18
C ASP A 53 -15.99 -28.48 4.95
N GLY A 54 -14.92 -27.70 4.73
CA GLY A 54 -14.48 -27.19 3.44
C GLY A 54 -15.48 -26.30 2.71
N HIS A 55 -15.61 -25.03 3.15
CA HIS A 55 -16.44 -24.05 2.44
C HIS A 55 -15.92 -23.78 1.02
N ILE A 56 -16.41 -24.56 0.06
CA ILE A 56 -16.52 -24.15 -1.34
C ILE A 56 -17.61 -23.09 -1.38
N TYR A 57 -17.21 -21.83 -1.54
CA TYR A 57 -18.15 -20.75 -1.85
C TYR A 57 -18.67 -20.95 -3.28
N THR A 58 -19.74 -21.72 -3.44
CA THR A 58 -20.50 -21.77 -4.68
C THR A 58 -21.39 -20.54 -4.73
N TRP A 59 -20.96 -19.53 -5.47
CA TRP A 59 -21.82 -18.39 -5.78
C TRP A 59 -22.78 -18.79 -6.91
N THR A 60 -23.85 -18.03 -7.10
CA THR A 60 -24.94 -18.33 -8.05
C THR A 60 -24.51 -18.42 -9.53
N ASP A 61 -23.25 -18.08 -9.82
CA ASP A 61 -22.62 -18.14 -11.15
C ASP A 61 -21.96 -19.49 -11.48
N GLY A 62 -21.89 -20.43 -10.52
CA GLY A 62 -21.22 -21.72 -10.71
C GLY A 62 -19.69 -21.63 -10.81
N LEU A 63 -19.11 -20.45 -10.56
CA LEU A 63 -17.67 -20.23 -10.64
C LEU A 63 -17.01 -20.50 -9.29
N ARG A 64 -15.94 -21.31 -9.30
CA ARG A 64 -15.13 -21.59 -8.11
C ARG A 64 -14.28 -20.38 -7.75
N ARG A 65 -14.32 -20.00 -6.49
CA ARG A 65 -13.49 -18.94 -5.91
C ARG A 65 -12.56 -19.49 -4.84
N ARG A 66 -11.39 -18.88 -4.73
CA ARG A 66 -10.30 -19.24 -3.82
C ARG A 66 -9.81 -17.99 -3.10
N ASP A 67 -9.33 -18.18 -1.87
CA ASP A 67 -8.54 -17.17 -1.17
C ASP A 67 -7.09 -17.18 -1.69
N TRP A 68 -6.65 -16.04 -2.21
CA TRP A 68 -5.32 -15.85 -2.78
C TRP A 68 -4.33 -15.24 -1.77
N HIS A 69 -4.76 -14.97 -0.54
CA HIS A 69 -3.87 -14.46 0.50
C HIS A 69 -2.92 -15.55 1.01
N ASP A 70 -1.61 -15.36 0.80
CA ASP A 70 -0.58 -16.20 1.42
C ASP A 70 -0.33 -15.76 2.87
N ASN A 71 -1.08 -16.37 3.79
CA ASN A 71 -1.00 -16.08 5.22
C ASN A 71 0.37 -16.43 5.83
N GLU A 72 1.09 -17.42 5.30
CA GLU A 72 2.43 -17.77 5.76
C GLU A 72 3.45 -16.70 5.36
N SER A 73 3.40 -16.22 4.11
CA SER A 73 4.24 -15.11 3.66
C SER A 73 3.95 -13.83 4.45
N ILE A 74 2.67 -13.51 4.67
CA ILE A 74 2.26 -12.35 5.50
C ILE A 74 2.81 -12.48 6.93
N ARG A 75 2.74 -13.69 7.52
CA ARG A 75 3.28 -13.95 8.87
C ARG A 75 4.81 -13.83 8.92
N LYS A 76 5.51 -14.24 7.87
CA LYS A 76 6.97 -14.06 7.78
C LYS A 76 7.33 -12.59 7.65
N ASP A 77 6.64 -11.85 6.77
CA ASP A 77 6.86 -10.42 6.56
C ASP A 77 6.56 -9.61 7.84
N SER A 78 5.61 -10.04 8.68
CA SER A 78 5.34 -9.36 9.96
C SER A 78 6.43 -9.58 11.02
N GLN A 79 7.23 -10.64 10.89
CA GLN A 79 8.32 -10.97 11.80
C GLN A 79 9.67 -10.38 11.37
N ARG A 80 9.76 -9.80 10.15
CA ARG A 80 11.00 -9.21 9.64
C ARG A 80 11.39 -7.98 10.44
N VAL A 81 12.70 -7.81 10.66
CA VAL A 81 13.28 -6.66 11.37
C VAL A 81 14.48 -6.16 10.58
N GLY A 82 14.62 -4.85 10.47
CA GLY A 82 15.68 -4.23 9.71
C GLY A 82 15.38 -2.79 9.34
N LYS A 83 16.36 -2.13 8.72
CA LYS A 83 16.20 -0.76 8.21
C LYS A 83 15.22 -0.77 7.04
N GLY A 84 14.18 0.06 7.10
CA GLY A 84 13.16 0.16 6.06
C GLY A 84 12.10 -0.95 6.04
N GLU A 85 12.14 -1.90 6.99
CA GLU A 85 11.11 -2.93 7.17
C GLU A 85 9.76 -2.31 7.59
N HIS A 86 8.68 -2.97 7.20
CA HIS A 86 7.30 -2.49 7.36
C HIS A 86 7.07 -1.08 6.81
N GLY A 87 7.86 -0.67 5.81
CA GLY A 87 7.80 0.66 5.22
C GLY A 87 8.17 1.79 6.19
N LYS A 88 8.86 1.50 7.29
CA LYS A 88 9.36 2.52 8.22
C LYS A 88 10.40 3.41 7.52
N PRO A 89 10.49 4.70 7.88
CA PRO A 89 11.53 5.58 7.34
C PRO A 89 12.92 5.04 7.70
N TYR A 90 13.88 5.21 6.80
CA TYR A 90 15.28 4.86 7.06
C TYR A 90 15.90 5.89 8.01
N PRO A 91 16.58 5.48 9.09
CA PRO A 91 17.26 6.41 9.99
C PRO A 91 18.52 6.96 9.32
N LEU A 92 18.41 8.17 8.77
CA LEU A 92 19.54 8.92 8.21
C LEU A 92 20.35 9.59 9.32
N THR A 93 21.68 9.55 9.21
CA THR A 93 22.59 10.39 9.99
C THR A 93 22.84 11.72 9.28
N GLU A 94 23.30 12.76 10.01
CA GLU A 94 23.53 14.09 9.43
C GLU A 94 24.56 14.06 8.28
N ASP A 95 25.57 13.20 8.40
CA ASP A 95 26.62 13.02 7.38
C ASP A 95 26.12 12.32 6.09
N GLU A 96 24.96 11.65 6.15
CA GLU A 96 24.34 10.92 5.02
C GLU A 96 23.30 11.76 4.27
N CYS A 97 23.13 13.02 4.67
CA CYS A 97 22.20 13.98 4.08
C CYS A 97 22.89 14.84 2.99
N ASP A 98 23.60 14.20 2.07
CA ASP A 98 24.23 14.88 0.93
C ASP A 98 23.29 14.87 -0.28
N ASP A 99 23.02 16.04 -0.86
CA ASP A 99 22.21 16.20 -2.07
C ASP A 99 22.81 15.51 -3.32
N SER A 100 24.11 15.19 -3.29
CA SER A 100 24.78 14.46 -4.38
C SER A 100 24.11 13.10 -4.68
N VAL A 101 23.53 12.43 -3.68
CA VAL A 101 22.92 11.10 -3.82
C VAL A 101 21.63 11.10 -4.64
N TYR A 102 21.03 12.27 -4.89
CA TYR A 102 19.81 12.42 -5.69
C TYR A 102 20.09 12.71 -7.16
N LYS A 103 21.30 13.18 -7.52
CA LYS A 103 21.62 13.68 -8.87
C LYS A 103 21.49 12.62 -9.95
N GLU A 104 21.74 11.36 -9.62
CA GLU A 104 21.77 10.27 -10.60
C GLU A 104 20.39 9.72 -10.94
N ASN A 105 19.50 9.56 -9.95
CA ASN A 105 18.25 8.81 -10.12
C ASN A 105 17.01 9.61 -9.68
N GLY A 106 17.17 10.83 -9.14
CA GLY A 106 16.07 11.63 -8.60
C GLY A 106 15.55 11.17 -7.24
N PHE A 107 16.14 10.12 -6.66
CA PHE A 107 15.85 9.62 -5.31
C PHE A 107 17.14 9.23 -4.59
N ASN A 108 17.06 9.04 -3.28
CA ASN A 108 18.22 8.69 -2.45
C ASN A 108 18.70 7.26 -2.72
N ILE A 109 19.67 7.11 -3.62
CA ILE A 109 20.22 5.80 -3.98
C ILE A 109 20.97 5.15 -2.82
N TYR A 110 21.61 5.95 -1.95
CA TYR A 110 22.31 5.46 -0.78
C TYR A 110 21.35 4.76 0.20
N VAL A 111 20.21 5.39 0.49
CA VAL A 111 19.16 4.78 1.32
C VAL A 111 18.61 3.53 0.64
N SER A 112 18.34 3.56 -0.66
CA SER A 112 17.86 2.38 -1.38
C SER A 112 18.86 1.22 -1.27
N ASN A 113 20.15 1.46 -1.45
CA ASN A 113 21.18 0.42 -1.34
C ASN A 113 21.26 -0.20 0.07
N ASN A 114 20.93 0.56 1.11
CA ASN A 114 20.97 0.10 2.50
C ASN A 114 19.67 -0.54 3.01
N ILE A 115 18.60 -0.52 2.22
CA ILE A 115 17.33 -1.21 2.53
C ILE A 115 17.32 -2.58 1.84
N ALA A 116 16.89 -3.62 2.56
CA ALA A 116 16.80 -4.99 2.04
C ALA A 116 15.95 -5.08 0.75
N LEU A 117 16.47 -5.78 -0.27
CA LEU A 117 15.79 -5.94 -1.58
C LEU A 117 14.42 -6.61 -1.47
N ASP A 118 14.20 -7.43 -0.44
CA ASP A 118 12.94 -8.11 -0.14
C ASP A 118 12.27 -7.56 1.13
N ARG A 119 12.40 -6.25 1.40
CA ARG A 119 11.78 -5.62 2.57
C ARG A 119 10.27 -5.87 2.66
N SER A 120 9.77 -6.03 3.88
CA SER A 120 8.33 -6.04 4.18
C SER A 120 7.72 -4.65 4.04
N LEU A 121 6.43 -4.62 3.74
CA LEU A 121 5.62 -3.41 3.63
C LEU A 121 4.45 -3.48 4.62
N PRO A 122 3.94 -2.33 5.09
CA PRO A 122 2.78 -2.31 5.95
C PRO A 122 1.52 -2.58 5.10
N ASP A 123 0.59 -3.37 5.63
CA ASP A 123 -0.69 -3.61 4.97
C ASP A 123 -1.66 -2.45 5.22
N ILE A 124 -1.68 -1.49 4.30
CA ILE A 124 -2.56 -0.31 4.33
C ILE A 124 -3.89 -0.53 3.57
N ARG A 125 -4.19 -1.75 3.14
CA ARG A 125 -5.41 -2.06 2.39
C ARG A 125 -6.65 -1.87 3.26
N HIS A 126 -7.80 -1.62 2.63
CA HIS A 126 -9.07 -1.56 3.34
C HIS A 126 -9.36 -2.91 4.05
N PRO A 127 -9.91 -2.93 5.28
CA PRO A 127 -10.14 -4.18 6.04
C PRO A 127 -10.91 -5.25 5.25
N ASN A 128 -11.89 -4.84 4.45
CA ASN A 128 -12.67 -5.76 3.60
C ASN A 128 -11.84 -6.48 2.52
N CYS A 129 -10.66 -5.98 2.13
CA CYS A 129 -9.80 -6.63 1.14
C CYS A 129 -9.30 -7.99 1.62
N LYS A 130 -9.13 -8.17 2.94
CA LYS A 130 -8.62 -9.43 3.54
C LYS A 130 -9.62 -10.58 3.42
N GLN A 131 -10.89 -10.29 3.17
CA GLN A 131 -11.96 -11.28 3.05
C GLN A 131 -12.38 -11.50 1.58
N LYS A 132 -11.71 -10.86 0.62
CA LYS A 132 -12.04 -10.99 -0.80
C LYS A 132 -11.53 -12.32 -1.36
N LEU A 133 -12.43 -13.00 -2.04
CA LEU A 133 -12.14 -14.22 -2.79
C LEU A 133 -12.18 -13.91 -4.29
N TYR A 134 -11.27 -14.52 -5.04
CA TYR A 134 -11.17 -14.37 -6.49
C TYR A 134 -11.38 -15.70 -7.18
N LEU A 135 -11.54 -15.69 -8.50
CA LEU A 135 -11.66 -16.92 -9.29
C LEU A 135 -10.45 -17.82 -9.05
N GLU A 136 -10.69 -19.12 -8.99
CA GLU A 136 -9.61 -20.12 -8.86
C GLU A 136 -8.75 -20.17 -10.12
N ASN A 137 -9.38 -20.04 -11.30
CA ASN A 137 -8.70 -20.02 -12.58
C ASN A 137 -8.57 -18.57 -13.07
N LEU A 138 -7.37 -18.01 -12.94
CA LEU A 138 -7.03 -16.70 -13.47
C LEU A 138 -6.12 -16.88 -14.70
N PRO A 139 -6.21 -16.00 -15.71
CA PRO A 139 -5.26 -16.01 -16.82
C PRO A 139 -3.86 -15.68 -16.32
N ASN A 140 -2.84 -16.24 -16.97
CA ASN A 140 -1.46 -15.84 -16.72
C ASN A 140 -1.21 -14.43 -17.28
N THR A 141 -0.19 -13.75 -16.73
CA THR A 141 0.16 -12.39 -17.12
C THR A 141 1.65 -12.26 -17.44
N SER A 142 1.98 -11.48 -18.45
CA SER A 142 3.35 -11.08 -18.79
C SER A 142 3.62 -9.69 -18.23
N ILE A 143 4.66 -9.56 -17.43
CA ILE A 143 5.00 -8.32 -16.75
C ILE A 143 6.15 -7.65 -17.50
N ILE A 144 5.90 -6.47 -18.06
CA ILE A 144 6.87 -5.70 -18.85
C ILE A 144 7.34 -4.51 -18.01
N ILE A 145 8.65 -4.38 -17.82
CA ILE A 145 9.28 -3.30 -17.06
C ILE A 145 10.25 -2.56 -18.00
N PRO A 146 9.85 -1.41 -18.56
CA PRO A 146 10.79 -0.51 -19.24
C PRO A 146 11.67 0.19 -18.19
N PHE A 147 12.97 0.29 -18.47
CA PHE A 147 13.91 1.03 -17.63
C PHE A 147 14.90 1.82 -18.48
N HIS A 148 15.29 3.01 -18.00
CA HIS A 148 16.35 3.83 -18.56
C HIS A 148 17.21 4.36 -17.43
N ASN A 149 18.49 3.97 -17.39
CA ASN A 149 19.46 4.47 -16.40
C ASN A 149 19.01 4.32 -14.93
N GLU A 150 18.17 3.32 -14.63
CA GLU A 150 17.56 3.09 -13.32
C GLU A 150 18.57 2.57 -12.27
N GLY A 151 18.38 2.94 -11.00
CA GLY A 151 19.21 2.46 -9.90
C GLY A 151 19.08 0.96 -9.67
N TRP A 152 20.22 0.25 -9.55
CA TRP A 152 20.26 -1.22 -9.42
C TRP A 152 19.41 -1.78 -8.28
N SER A 153 19.52 -1.18 -7.09
CA SER A 153 18.77 -1.62 -5.90
C SER A 153 17.26 -1.42 -6.06
N SER A 154 16.84 -0.34 -6.72
CA SER A 154 15.43 -0.06 -7.00
C SER A 154 14.85 -1.05 -8.01
N LEU A 155 15.55 -1.28 -9.13
CA LEU A 155 15.12 -2.24 -10.15
C LEU A 155 15.02 -3.67 -9.61
N LEU A 156 16.04 -4.14 -8.87
CA LEU A 156 16.01 -5.46 -8.26
C LEU A 156 14.90 -5.62 -7.21
N ARG A 157 14.65 -4.59 -6.40
CA ARG A 157 13.57 -4.61 -5.41
C ARG A 157 12.20 -4.74 -6.06
N THR A 158 12.00 -4.11 -7.22
CA THR A 158 10.78 -4.27 -8.03
C THR A 158 10.61 -5.71 -8.49
N ILE A 159 11.65 -6.30 -9.10
CA ILE A 159 11.61 -7.68 -9.60
C ILE A 159 11.37 -8.68 -8.45
N LEU A 160 12.05 -8.50 -7.33
CA LEU A 160 11.94 -9.37 -6.17
C LEU A 160 10.58 -9.23 -5.49
N SER A 161 10.01 -8.01 -5.44
CA SER A 161 8.64 -7.80 -4.95
C SER A 161 7.61 -8.52 -5.82
N ILE A 162 7.77 -8.46 -7.15
CA ILE A 162 6.89 -9.18 -8.09
C ILE A 162 6.99 -10.69 -7.84
N THR A 163 8.21 -11.21 -7.79
CA THR A 163 8.46 -12.66 -7.65
C THR A 163 7.96 -13.19 -6.32
N ASN A 164 8.13 -12.45 -5.22
CA ASN A 164 7.77 -12.92 -3.88
C ASN A 164 6.28 -12.71 -3.54
N ARG A 165 5.59 -11.78 -4.20
CA ARG A 165 4.20 -11.40 -3.87
C ARG A 165 3.18 -11.80 -4.94
N THR A 166 3.63 -12.49 -5.98
CA THR A 166 2.76 -13.01 -7.04
C THR A 166 2.89 -14.54 -7.08
N PRO A 167 1.77 -15.29 -7.12
CA PRO A 167 1.83 -16.73 -7.31
C PRO A 167 2.52 -17.10 -8.63
N ASP A 168 3.49 -18.03 -8.58
CA ASP A 168 4.36 -18.39 -9.72
C ASP A 168 3.57 -18.75 -11.00
N HIS A 169 2.48 -19.51 -10.86
CA HIS A 169 1.68 -19.97 -12.00
C HIS A 169 0.87 -18.86 -12.70
N LEU A 170 0.70 -17.70 -12.05
CA LEU A 170 0.08 -16.54 -12.68
C LEU A 170 1.08 -15.71 -13.48
N ILE A 171 2.39 -15.91 -13.27
CA ILE A 171 3.44 -15.20 -14.00
C ILE A 171 3.82 -16.03 -15.22
N ALA A 172 3.52 -15.53 -16.42
CA ALA A 172 4.00 -16.14 -17.65
C ALA A 172 5.49 -15.84 -17.85
N GLU A 173 5.86 -14.56 -17.78
CA GLU A 173 7.25 -14.10 -17.88
C GLU A 173 7.41 -12.67 -17.35
N ILE A 174 8.64 -12.33 -16.94
CA ILE A 174 9.05 -10.97 -16.60
C ILE A 174 10.03 -10.49 -17.67
N ILE A 175 9.61 -9.48 -18.44
CA ILE A 175 10.35 -8.89 -19.56
C ILE A 175 10.91 -7.55 -19.11
N LEU A 176 12.23 -7.45 -19.12
CA LEU A 176 12.94 -6.21 -18.85
C LEU A 176 13.36 -5.59 -20.18
N VAL A 177 12.92 -4.36 -20.41
CA VAL A 177 13.16 -3.62 -21.65
C VAL A 177 14.07 -2.45 -21.34
N ASP A 178 15.29 -2.49 -21.88
CA ASP A 178 16.27 -1.42 -21.74
C ASP A 178 16.01 -0.34 -22.79
N ASP A 179 15.62 0.85 -22.36
CA ASP A 179 15.41 2.01 -23.21
C ASP A 179 16.73 2.78 -23.38
N TYR A 180 17.73 2.13 -23.99
CA TYR A 180 19.05 2.72 -24.29
C TYR A 180 19.75 3.34 -23.07
N SER A 181 19.94 2.55 -22.01
CA SER A 181 20.71 3.00 -20.83
C SER A 181 22.20 3.18 -21.16
N ASP A 182 22.77 4.31 -20.74
CA ASP A 182 24.21 4.59 -20.89
C ASP A 182 25.07 3.86 -19.86
N ARG A 183 24.46 3.46 -18.72
CA ARG A 183 25.12 2.67 -17.69
C ARG A 183 25.31 1.24 -18.21
N GLY A 184 26.55 0.74 -18.19
CA GLY A 184 26.94 -0.56 -18.76
C GLY A 184 25.92 -1.67 -18.56
N CYS A 185 25.61 -2.38 -19.65
CA CYS A 185 24.50 -3.33 -19.82
C CYS A 185 24.15 -4.14 -18.55
N LEU A 186 23.03 -3.78 -17.92
CA LEU A 186 22.43 -4.44 -16.76
C LEU A 186 21.96 -5.89 -17.04
N CYS A 187 21.81 -6.26 -18.31
CA CYS A 187 21.28 -7.57 -18.73
C CYS A 187 22.16 -8.75 -18.29
N TRP A 188 23.49 -8.59 -18.26
CA TRP A 188 24.39 -9.72 -17.97
C TRP A 188 24.28 -10.21 -16.53
N LYS A 189 23.95 -9.33 -15.59
CA LYS A 189 23.98 -9.64 -14.15
C LYS A 189 22.67 -10.28 -13.68
N MET A 190 21.57 -10.13 -14.43
CA MET A 190 20.24 -10.64 -14.05
C MET A 190 19.91 -12.05 -14.55
N LYS A 191 20.56 -12.52 -15.62
CA LYS A 191 20.38 -13.90 -16.12
C LYS A 191 20.70 -14.99 -15.08
N LYS A 192 21.37 -14.64 -13.99
CA LYS A 192 21.79 -15.59 -12.93
C LYS A 192 20.79 -15.75 -11.78
N THR A 193 19.78 -14.88 -11.67
CA THR A 193 19.07 -14.68 -10.39
C THR A 193 17.60 -15.12 -10.39
N SER A 194 16.93 -15.28 -11.54
CA SER A 194 15.49 -15.58 -11.58
C SER A 194 15.11 -16.65 -12.62
N LYS A 195 14.25 -17.60 -12.21
CA LYS A 195 13.76 -18.71 -13.05
C LYS A 195 12.79 -18.27 -14.17
N HIS A 196 12.15 -17.10 -14.03
CA HIS A 196 11.09 -16.62 -14.92
C HIS A 196 11.43 -15.29 -15.64
N SER A 197 12.64 -14.75 -15.44
CA SER A 197 13.05 -13.47 -16.02
C SER A 197 13.79 -13.67 -17.34
N LYS A 198 13.33 -12.97 -18.38
CA LYS A 198 14.07 -12.81 -19.63
C LYS A 198 14.43 -11.33 -19.78
N ALA A 199 15.72 -11.05 -19.81
CA ALA A 199 16.23 -9.71 -20.09
C ALA A 199 16.54 -9.60 -21.59
N TYR A 200 15.94 -8.61 -22.23
CA TYR A 200 16.25 -8.25 -23.61
C TYR A 200 16.89 -6.86 -23.59
N CYS A 201 18.16 -6.79 -23.97
CA CYS A 201 18.80 -5.52 -24.32
C CYS A 201 18.86 -5.45 -25.84
N THR A 202 18.33 -4.36 -26.38
CA THR A 202 18.53 -3.96 -27.78
C THR A 202 19.80 -3.16 -27.93
#